data_AF-A0A2N9NR98-F1
#
_entry.id   AF-A0A2N9NR98-F1
#
_cell.length_a   1.000
_cell.length_b   1.000
_cell.length_c   1.000
_cell.angle_alpha   90.00
_cell.angle_beta   90.00
_cell.angle_gamma   90.00
#
_symmetry.space_group_name_H-M   'P 1'
#
loop_
_entity.id
_entity.type
_entity.pdbx_description
1 polymer ?
#
loop_
_entity_poly.entity_id
_entity_poly.type
_entity_poly.pdbx_seq_one_letter_code
_entity_poly.pdbx_strand_id
1 'polypeptide(L)'
;MKNACVSGMMGRYVNSLGTAARRTIRARLLGVGAALVLAPLLSLGQSVTGDGPSVEKGFQKIFNGKDLTGWQGHPKLWFVKDGAITGQTTAENPAKRNTFLIWTNGTVGDFELRCQFKISPNNSQGFANSGIQYRSKVLDPSYWVVGGYQADMEAGPNYTGTLYEEGSPRGTMAMRGEKVLWDKDCKKEVTGELGKADELLALIKAGQWNEYVIIAKGNHLEQFINGKQMIDIIDDCEASRAMSGVLALQLHAGPSMTVQFKDLRLRDFGGSASGGAGELEKLQGTWRAMAGEAEGSPWPQEATTNIVVSIKGNAYTVTSPDFTDHGEFSVDPSHQPKQMDVRPATGDDKGRTIAAIYELEGDRLRICYAHGESPRPTAFTAPADSGRILLTYTRQK
;
A
#
# COMPACT_ATOMS: atom_id res chain seq x y z
N MET A 1 -34.05 26.06 13.84
CA MET A 1 -33.91 24.59 13.73
C MET A 1 -32.48 24.27 13.31
N LYS A 2 -31.93 23.15 13.81
CA LYS A 2 -30.59 22.58 13.58
C LYS A 2 -29.53 22.86 14.66
N ASN A 3 -29.83 22.38 15.87
CA ASN A 3 -28.82 21.72 16.71
C ASN A 3 -28.69 20.29 16.17
N ALA A 4 -27.58 19.93 15.53
CA ALA A 4 -27.23 18.54 15.28
C ALA A 4 -25.74 18.38 14.92
N CYS A 5 -25.10 17.44 15.62
CA CYS A 5 -23.90 16.69 15.24
C CYS A 5 -22.53 17.39 15.25
N VAL A 6 -21.83 17.27 16.38
CA VAL A 6 -20.38 17.06 16.42
C VAL A 6 -20.13 15.79 17.24
N SER A 7 -20.23 14.63 16.60
CA SER A 7 -20.05 13.30 17.21
C SER A 7 -18.88 12.61 16.54
N GLY A 8 -17.76 12.65 17.25
CA GLY A 8 -16.41 12.22 16.86
C GLY A 8 -15.45 12.63 17.97
N MET A 9 -14.14 12.66 17.73
CA MET A 9 -13.12 13.06 18.72
C MET A 9 -13.49 14.31 19.57
N MET A 10 -14.26 15.26 19.02
CA MET A 10 -14.85 16.43 19.71
C MET A 10 -16.04 16.13 20.65
N GLY A 11 -16.94 15.19 20.32
CA GLY A 11 -18.16 14.92 21.10
C GLY A 11 -17.90 14.34 22.51
N ARG A 12 -16.74 13.70 22.69
CA ARG A 12 -16.27 13.24 24.01
C ARG A 12 -15.47 14.31 24.76
N TYR A 13 -14.83 15.23 24.04
CA TYR A 13 -13.96 16.26 24.62
C TYR A 13 -14.75 17.49 25.13
N VAL A 14 -15.82 17.89 24.42
CA VAL A 14 -16.68 19.02 24.86
C VAL A 14 -17.55 18.62 26.07
N ASN A 15 -17.90 17.33 26.20
CA ASN A 15 -18.69 16.82 27.32
C ASN A 15 -17.89 16.58 28.62
N SER A 16 -16.56 16.40 28.56
CA SER A 16 -15.75 16.11 29.77
C SER A 16 -15.39 17.35 30.60
N LEU A 17 -15.61 18.55 30.06
CA LEU A 17 -15.44 19.82 30.79
C LEU A 17 -16.55 20.09 31.83
N GLY A 18 -17.56 19.21 31.93
CA GLY A 18 -18.74 19.40 32.78
C GLY A 18 -18.66 18.85 34.21
N THR A 19 -17.67 18.04 34.59
CA THR A 19 -17.70 17.37 35.91
C THR A 19 -16.30 17.05 36.45
N ALA A 20 -15.68 18.03 37.11
CA ALA A 20 -14.52 17.81 37.96
C ALA A 20 -14.95 17.61 39.43
N ALA A 21 -14.77 16.40 39.98
CA ALA A 21 -14.70 16.21 41.43
C ALA A 21 -13.97 14.92 41.85
N ARG A 22 -12.72 15.10 42.30
CA ARG A 22 -12.01 14.44 43.43
C ARG A 22 -11.98 12.89 43.51
N ARG A 23 -10.76 12.31 43.53
CA ARG A 23 -10.12 11.69 44.72
C ARG A 23 -8.72 11.11 44.45
N THR A 24 -7.99 10.94 45.54
CA THR A 24 -6.53 10.88 45.71
C THR A 24 -5.99 9.47 46.07
N ILE A 25 -4.71 9.22 45.68
CA ILE A 25 -3.61 8.52 46.41
C ILE A 25 -3.71 6.98 46.67
N ARG A 26 -2.76 6.18 46.13
CA ARG A 26 -1.61 5.54 46.85
C ARG A 26 -0.77 4.60 45.98
N ALA A 27 0.53 4.90 45.94
CA ALA A 27 1.61 4.00 45.51
C ALA A 27 1.96 2.98 46.62
N ARG A 28 2.45 1.80 46.22
CA ARG A 28 3.41 1.00 47.01
C ARG A 28 4.37 0.22 46.10
N LEU A 29 5.65 0.43 46.39
CA LEU A 29 6.82 -0.34 45.97
C LEU A 29 7.06 -1.50 46.95
N LEU A 30 7.73 -2.56 46.44
CA LEU A 30 8.84 -3.34 47.02
C LEU A 30 8.70 -4.85 46.78
N GLY A 31 9.82 -5.48 46.37
CA GLY A 31 9.97 -6.93 46.43
C GLY A 31 11.10 -7.48 45.57
N VAL A 32 12.35 -7.23 45.97
CA VAL A 32 13.57 -7.88 45.46
C VAL A 32 13.60 -9.35 45.91
N GLY A 33 14.06 -10.27 45.05
CA GLY A 33 14.39 -11.65 45.41
C GLY A 33 15.40 -12.25 44.43
N ALA A 34 16.48 -12.80 44.97
CA ALA A 34 17.79 -13.00 44.36
C ALA A 34 17.95 -14.25 43.47
N ALA A 35 19.08 -14.24 42.75
CA ALA A 35 19.55 -15.17 41.73
C ALA A 35 19.82 -16.61 42.19
N LEU A 36 19.80 -17.54 41.23
CA LEU A 36 20.61 -18.75 41.25
C LEU A 36 21.25 -18.98 39.86
N VAL A 37 22.58 -19.06 39.86
CA VAL A 37 23.45 -19.35 38.73
C VAL A 37 23.62 -20.87 38.62
N LEU A 38 23.39 -21.43 37.43
CA LEU A 38 23.94 -22.73 37.04
C LEU A 38 24.33 -22.67 35.55
N ALA A 39 25.63 -22.75 35.28
CA ALA A 39 26.17 -22.97 33.94
C ALA A 39 26.36 -24.48 33.71
N PRO A 40 26.19 -24.95 32.46
CA PRO A 40 27.19 -25.87 31.93
C PRO A 40 27.63 -25.59 30.48
N LEU A 41 28.94 -25.85 30.30
CA LEU A 41 29.74 -26.23 29.14
C LEU A 41 29.23 -26.04 27.69
N LEU A 42 30.02 -25.23 26.99
CA LEU A 42 30.49 -25.30 25.59
C LEU A 42 29.69 -26.13 24.57
N SER A 43 29.16 -25.41 23.58
CA SER A 43 29.52 -25.67 22.18
C SER A 43 29.96 -24.34 21.54
N LEU A 44 31.15 -24.34 20.93
CA LEU A 44 31.56 -23.28 20.00
C LEU A 44 30.70 -23.45 18.74
N GLY A 45 29.45 -23.02 18.82
CA GLY A 45 28.66 -22.73 17.64
C GLY A 45 29.30 -21.53 16.98
N GLN A 46 29.95 -21.75 15.83
CA GLN A 46 30.23 -20.66 14.91
C GLN A 46 28.92 -19.91 14.73
N SER A 47 28.88 -18.67 15.23
CA SER A 47 27.85 -17.73 14.83
C SER A 47 28.08 -17.51 13.35
N VAL A 48 27.44 -18.34 12.53
CA VAL A 48 27.06 -17.94 11.19
C VAL A 48 26.17 -16.73 11.44
N THR A 49 26.77 -15.54 11.36
CA THR A 49 26.04 -14.33 11.04
C THR A 49 25.41 -14.62 9.70
N GLY A 50 24.21 -15.20 9.74
CA GLY A 50 23.34 -15.30 8.61
C GLY A 50 22.99 -13.87 8.27
N ASP A 51 23.82 -13.25 7.44
CA ASP A 51 23.41 -12.14 6.61
C ASP A 51 22.21 -12.67 5.83
N GLY A 52 21.01 -12.46 6.39
CA GLY A 52 19.78 -12.64 5.65
C GLY A 52 19.92 -11.84 4.36
N PRO A 53 19.47 -12.37 3.21
CA PRO A 53 19.82 -11.84 1.90
C PRO A 53 19.60 -10.33 1.88
N SER A 54 20.72 -9.60 1.82
CA SER A 54 20.76 -8.14 1.77
C SER A 54 19.81 -7.71 0.68
N VAL A 55 18.81 -6.90 1.03
CA VAL A 55 17.94 -6.35 -0.01
C VAL A 55 18.84 -5.55 -0.94
N GLU A 56 18.81 -5.87 -2.23
CA GLU A 56 19.56 -5.17 -3.27
C GLU A 56 19.46 -3.66 -3.04
N LYS A 57 20.59 -2.94 -3.07
CA LYS A 57 20.63 -1.53 -2.68
C LYS A 57 19.56 -0.72 -3.43
N GLY A 58 18.71 -0.04 -2.68
CA GLY A 58 17.61 0.77 -3.22
C GLY A 58 16.30 0.02 -3.45
N PHE A 59 16.26 -1.30 -3.22
CA PHE A 59 15.01 -2.07 -3.21
C PHE A 59 14.50 -2.25 -1.77
N GLN A 60 13.18 -2.27 -1.63
CA GLN A 60 12.47 -2.75 -0.45
C GLN A 60 11.77 -4.07 -0.78
N LYS A 61 11.77 -5.03 0.15
CA LYS A 61 10.93 -6.24 0.02
C LYS A 61 9.50 -5.86 0.35
N ILE A 62 8.58 -6.09 -0.59
CA ILE A 62 7.14 -5.81 -0.38
C ILE A 62 6.35 -7.08 0.01
N PHE A 63 7.02 -8.23 0.02
CA PHE A 63 6.50 -9.48 0.54
C PHE A 63 7.49 -10.10 1.53
N ASN A 64 6.97 -10.55 2.68
CA ASN A 64 7.79 -11.02 3.80
C ASN A 64 8.16 -12.52 3.72
N GLY A 65 7.62 -13.26 2.75
CA GLY A 65 7.89 -14.70 2.57
C GLY A 65 7.15 -15.63 3.53
N LYS A 66 6.29 -15.10 4.41
CA LYS A 66 5.66 -15.86 5.52
C LYS A 66 4.14 -15.79 5.49
N ASP A 67 3.59 -14.60 5.32
CA ASP A 67 2.15 -14.34 5.35
C ASP A 67 1.80 -13.16 4.43
N LEU A 68 0.50 -12.85 4.35
CA LEU A 68 -0.02 -11.77 3.50
C LEU A 68 -0.09 -10.41 4.23
N THR A 69 0.72 -10.18 5.27
CA THR A 69 0.79 -8.86 5.92
C THR A 69 1.16 -7.79 4.88
N GLY A 70 0.37 -6.73 4.80
CA GLY A 70 0.52 -5.69 3.78
C GLY A 70 -0.12 -6.03 2.42
N TRP A 71 -0.96 -7.06 2.37
CA TRP A 71 -1.70 -7.48 1.18
C TRP A 71 -3.16 -7.78 1.55
N GLN A 72 -4.08 -7.47 0.64
CA GLN A 72 -5.51 -7.73 0.82
C GLN A 72 -6.12 -8.35 -0.45
N GLY A 73 -6.84 -9.45 -0.29
CA GLY A 73 -7.48 -10.18 -1.38
C GLY A 73 -8.45 -11.23 -0.86
N HIS A 74 -9.05 -12.00 -1.76
CA HIS A 74 -10.03 -13.01 -1.38
C HIS A 74 -9.42 -14.10 -0.45
N PRO A 75 -9.91 -14.27 0.80
CA PRO A 75 -9.21 -15.03 1.84
C PRO A 75 -9.17 -16.55 1.60
N LYS A 76 -10.03 -17.07 0.72
CA LYS A 76 -10.02 -18.49 0.34
C LYS A 76 -9.15 -18.82 -0.88
N LEU A 77 -8.71 -17.80 -1.62
CA LEU A 77 -8.02 -18.00 -2.91
C LEU A 77 -6.55 -17.61 -2.83
N TRP A 78 -6.18 -16.79 -1.85
CA TRP A 78 -4.82 -16.31 -1.63
C TRP A 78 -4.27 -16.80 -0.31
N PHE A 79 -3.05 -17.35 -0.35
CA PHE A 79 -2.31 -17.81 0.82
C PHE A 79 -0.81 -17.83 0.52
N VAL A 80 0.02 -18.07 1.54
CA VAL A 80 1.46 -18.29 1.35
C VAL A 80 1.75 -19.78 1.35
N LYS A 81 2.49 -20.26 0.35
CA LYS A 81 2.96 -21.64 0.25
C LYS A 81 4.41 -21.65 -0.23
N ASP A 82 5.26 -22.40 0.46
CA ASP A 82 6.69 -22.56 0.15
C ASP A 82 7.43 -21.22 -0.03
N GLY A 83 7.10 -20.24 0.83
CA GLY A 83 7.69 -18.91 0.79
C GLY A 83 7.23 -18.03 -0.38
N ALA A 84 6.16 -18.41 -1.09
CA ALA A 84 5.58 -17.67 -2.20
C ALA A 84 4.11 -17.28 -1.94
N ILE A 85 3.73 -16.07 -2.34
CA ILE A 85 2.31 -15.71 -2.49
C ILE A 85 1.72 -16.66 -3.52
N THR A 86 0.62 -17.33 -3.18
CA THR A 86 -0.05 -18.31 -4.03
C THR A 86 -1.50 -17.93 -4.21
N GLY A 87 -1.90 -17.69 -5.46
CA GLY A 87 -3.30 -17.57 -5.87
C GLY A 87 -3.73 -18.88 -6.51
N GLN A 88 -4.84 -19.46 -6.05
CA GLN A 88 -5.31 -20.74 -6.55
C GLN A 88 -6.83 -20.77 -6.71
N THR A 89 -7.29 -21.27 -7.85
CA THR A 89 -8.68 -21.65 -8.09
C THR A 89 -8.78 -23.17 -8.25
N THR A 90 -9.85 -23.75 -7.68
CA THR A 90 -10.21 -25.16 -7.88
C THR A 90 -11.66 -25.25 -8.37
N ALA A 91 -12.14 -26.45 -8.71
CA ALA A 91 -13.55 -26.64 -9.04
C ALA A 91 -14.47 -26.29 -7.86
N GLU A 92 -14.01 -26.54 -6.62
CA GLU A 92 -14.73 -26.26 -5.38
C GLU A 92 -14.63 -24.78 -4.96
N ASN A 93 -13.51 -24.13 -5.30
CA ASN A 93 -13.27 -22.71 -5.00
C ASN A 93 -12.90 -21.94 -6.29
N PRO A 94 -13.86 -21.74 -7.22
CA PRO A 94 -13.60 -20.97 -8.43
C PRO A 94 -13.59 -19.47 -8.14
N ALA A 95 -12.81 -18.72 -8.92
CA ALA A 95 -12.96 -17.27 -8.99
C ALA A 95 -14.17 -16.94 -9.88
N LYS A 96 -15.21 -16.31 -9.31
CA LYS A 96 -16.45 -15.94 -10.03
C LYS A 96 -16.28 -14.78 -11.00
N ARG A 97 -15.23 -14.00 -10.81
CA ARG A 97 -14.75 -12.86 -11.61
C ARG A 97 -13.27 -12.68 -11.32
N ASN A 98 -12.56 -11.91 -12.16
CA ASN A 98 -11.17 -11.54 -11.88
C ASN A 98 -11.09 -10.92 -10.49
N THR A 99 -10.19 -11.43 -9.67
CA THR A 99 -9.95 -10.94 -8.31
C THR A 99 -8.46 -10.75 -8.13
N PHE A 100 -8.09 -9.82 -7.26
CA PHE A 100 -6.71 -9.39 -7.14
C PHE A 100 -6.26 -9.43 -5.69
N LEU A 101 -4.97 -9.69 -5.49
CA LEU A 101 -4.29 -9.46 -4.21
C LEU A 101 -3.60 -8.11 -4.28
N ILE A 102 -4.15 -7.13 -3.57
CA ILE A 102 -3.75 -5.72 -3.61
C ILE A 102 -2.71 -5.46 -2.53
N TRP A 103 -1.59 -4.85 -2.89
CA TRP A 103 -0.61 -4.38 -1.92
C TRP A 103 -1.15 -3.16 -1.16
N THR A 104 -1.21 -3.22 0.17
CA THR A 104 -1.87 -2.20 1.00
C THR A 104 -0.92 -1.19 1.64
N ASN A 105 0.39 -1.40 1.52
CA ASN A 105 1.39 -0.53 2.17
C ASN A 105 1.73 0.71 1.31
N GLY A 106 1.04 0.93 0.20
CA GLY A 106 1.19 2.14 -0.61
C GLY A 106 0.71 1.99 -2.05
N THR A 107 1.02 3.01 -2.84
CA THR A 107 0.86 3.04 -4.29
C THR A 107 2.23 3.06 -4.97
N VAL A 108 2.25 2.82 -6.28
CA VAL A 108 3.46 2.88 -7.11
C VAL A 108 3.33 3.99 -8.14
N GLY A 109 4.41 4.75 -8.35
CA GLY A 109 4.54 5.86 -9.29
C GLY A 109 5.61 5.59 -10.34
N ASP A 110 6.73 6.28 -10.25
CA ASP A 110 7.95 5.87 -10.94
C ASP A 110 8.68 4.79 -10.11
N PHE A 111 8.75 3.58 -10.63
CA PHE A 111 9.26 2.44 -9.89
C PHE A 111 9.93 1.40 -10.79
N GLU A 112 10.66 0.50 -10.13
CA GLU A 112 11.06 -0.79 -10.66
C GLU A 112 10.62 -1.89 -9.70
N LEU A 113 9.77 -2.79 -10.20
CA LEU A 113 9.39 -4.02 -9.50
C LEU A 113 10.22 -5.15 -10.06
N ARG A 114 10.77 -5.97 -9.17
CA ARG A 114 11.36 -7.27 -9.52
C ARG A 114 10.68 -8.36 -8.72
N CYS A 115 10.33 -9.45 -9.38
CA CYS A 115 9.81 -10.66 -8.74
C CYS A 115 10.14 -11.90 -9.55
N GLN A 116 9.85 -13.07 -8.98
CA GLN A 116 9.71 -14.30 -9.75
C GLN A 116 8.25 -14.72 -9.77
N PHE A 117 7.80 -15.24 -10.90
CA PHE A 117 6.48 -15.84 -11.06
C PHE A 117 6.57 -17.27 -11.55
N LYS A 118 5.57 -18.07 -11.22
CA LYS A 118 5.33 -19.40 -11.78
C LYS A 118 3.83 -19.58 -11.93
N ILE A 119 3.40 -20.00 -13.12
CA ILE A 119 1.99 -20.27 -13.40
C ILE A 119 1.83 -21.75 -13.77
N SER A 120 0.74 -22.36 -13.32
CA SER A 120 0.43 -23.76 -13.54
C SER A 120 -1.04 -23.93 -13.90
N PRO A 121 -1.35 -24.46 -15.09
CA PRO A 121 -2.72 -24.84 -15.42
C PRO A 121 -3.05 -26.13 -14.65
N ASN A 122 -4.00 -26.05 -13.73
CA ASN A 122 -4.46 -27.20 -12.94
C ASN A 122 -5.77 -27.74 -13.53
N ASN A 123 -5.84 -27.82 -14.86
CA ASN A 123 -7.04 -28.14 -15.61
C ASN A 123 -6.69 -28.85 -16.92
N SER A 124 -7.69 -29.46 -17.57
CA SER A 124 -7.54 -30.22 -18.81
C SER A 124 -7.29 -29.36 -20.06
N GLN A 125 -7.53 -28.05 -20.00
CA GLN A 125 -7.30 -27.15 -21.13
C GLN A 125 -5.83 -26.74 -21.25
N GLY A 126 -5.01 -27.00 -20.23
CA GLY A 126 -3.61 -26.60 -20.22
C GLY A 126 -3.39 -25.09 -20.18
N PHE A 127 -4.44 -24.31 -19.84
CA PHE A 127 -4.42 -22.85 -19.86
C PHE A 127 -4.59 -22.25 -18.46
N ALA A 128 -3.90 -21.15 -18.19
CA ALA A 128 -4.03 -20.33 -17.00
C ALA A 128 -3.63 -18.90 -17.35
N ASN A 129 -4.26 -17.90 -16.78
CA ASN A 129 -3.98 -16.48 -17.07
C ASN A 129 -3.87 -15.70 -15.75
N SER A 130 -2.92 -14.78 -15.69
CA SER A 130 -2.66 -13.91 -14.56
C SER A 130 -1.96 -12.65 -15.05
N GLY A 131 -1.70 -11.73 -14.15
CA GLY A 131 -1.13 -10.43 -14.44
C GLY A 131 -0.66 -9.74 -13.18
N ILE A 132 0.28 -8.82 -13.35
CA ILE A 132 0.65 -7.87 -12.29
C ILE A 132 0.07 -6.50 -12.70
N GLN A 133 -0.93 -6.05 -11.96
CA GLN A 133 -1.48 -4.71 -12.06
C GLN A 133 -0.49 -3.71 -11.47
N TYR A 134 -0.20 -2.62 -12.17
CA TYR A 134 0.58 -1.50 -11.67
C TYR A 134 -0.03 -0.17 -12.09
N ARG A 135 0.21 0.87 -11.28
CA ARG A 135 -0.43 2.20 -11.43
C ARG A 135 -1.96 2.11 -11.63
N SER A 136 -2.55 1.06 -11.10
CA SER A 136 -3.93 0.69 -11.40
C SER A 136 -4.89 1.30 -10.37
N LYS A 137 -6.19 1.10 -10.54
CA LYS A 137 -7.24 1.57 -9.63
C LYS A 137 -8.07 0.40 -9.14
N VAL A 138 -8.50 0.46 -7.88
CA VAL A 138 -9.50 -0.47 -7.35
C VAL A 138 -10.86 -0.04 -7.91
N LEU A 139 -11.50 -0.91 -8.70
CA LEU A 139 -12.79 -0.66 -9.34
C LEU A 139 -13.97 -1.14 -8.47
N ASP A 140 -13.79 -2.29 -7.81
CA ASP A 140 -14.78 -2.83 -6.86
C ASP A 140 -14.04 -3.42 -5.64
N PRO A 141 -13.98 -2.69 -4.52
CA PRO A 141 -13.29 -3.15 -3.31
C PRO A 141 -13.98 -4.35 -2.65
N SER A 142 -15.28 -4.57 -2.90
CA SER A 142 -16.01 -5.70 -2.31
C SER A 142 -15.61 -7.06 -2.89
N TYR A 143 -14.97 -7.05 -4.07
CA TYR A 143 -14.44 -8.25 -4.74
C TYR A 143 -12.98 -8.10 -5.17
N TRP A 144 -12.30 -7.08 -4.67
CA TRP A 144 -10.90 -6.77 -4.99
C TRP A 144 -10.68 -6.65 -6.50
N VAL A 145 -11.63 -6.10 -7.26
CA VAL A 145 -11.48 -5.88 -8.71
C VAL A 145 -10.60 -4.67 -8.94
N VAL A 146 -9.58 -4.83 -9.78
CA VAL A 146 -8.60 -3.79 -10.14
C VAL A 146 -8.58 -3.62 -11.66
N GLY A 147 -8.41 -2.40 -12.14
CA GLY A 147 -8.26 -2.08 -13.57
C GLY A 147 -7.17 -1.05 -13.81
N GLY A 148 -6.56 -1.09 -14.99
CA GLY A 148 -5.35 -0.34 -15.35
C GLY A 148 -4.28 -1.24 -15.98
N TYR A 149 -3.04 -0.76 -16.03
CA TYR A 149 -1.92 -1.46 -16.66
C TYR A 149 -1.65 -2.83 -16.02
N GLN A 150 -1.64 -3.87 -16.86
CA GLN A 150 -1.39 -5.26 -16.51
C GLN A 150 -0.20 -5.82 -17.27
N ALA A 151 0.85 -6.17 -16.54
CA ALA A 151 1.94 -6.99 -17.06
C ALA A 151 1.48 -8.46 -17.10
N ASP A 152 1.17 -8.98 -18.27
CA ASP A 152 0.50 -10.28 -18.42
C ASP A 152 1.45 -11.48 -18.32
N MET A 153 0.90 -12.58 -17.81
CA MET A 153 1.51 -13.91 -17.82
C MET A 153 0.46 -15.02 -17.92
N GLU A 154 0.78 -16.06 -18.68
CA GLU A 154 -0.11 -17.18 -18.90
C GLU A 154 0.62 -18.52 -19.04
N ALA A 155 -0.13 -19.61 -18.94
CA ALA A 155 0.25 -20.92 -19.44
C ALA A 155 -0.28 -21.08 -20.88
N GLY A 156 0.32 -20.35 -21.81
CA GLY A 156 -0.08 -20.27 -23.21
C GLY A 156 0.93 -19.46 -24.04
N PRO A 157 0.76 -19.40 -25.38
CA PRO A 157 1.73 -18.76 -26.27
C PRO A 157 1.52 -17.25 -26.48
N ASN A 158 0.37 -16.70 -26.12
CA ASN A 158 -0.13 -15.42 -26.60
C ASN A 158 0.25 -14.23 -25.71
N TYR A 159 -0.02 -14.30 -24.41
CA TYR A 159 -0.10 -13.09 -23.56
C TYR A 159 1.10 -12.88 -22.62
N THR A 160 1.92 -13.89 -22.34
CA THR A 160 3.06 -13.67 -21.44
C THR A 160 4.03 -12.65 -22.04
N GLY A 161 4.24 -11.54 -21.33
CA GLY A 161 5.06 -10.42 -21.78
C GLY A 161 4.33 -9.37 -22.62
N THR A 162 3.00 -9.35 -22.63
CA THR A 162 2.20 -8.23 -23.18
C THR A 162 1.87 -7.20 -22.08
N LEU A 163 1.62 -5.95 -22.49
CA LEU A 163 0.91 -4.99 -21.64
C LEU A 163 -0.56 -4.92 -22.09
N TYR A 164 -1.46 -5.25 -21.18
CA TYR A 164 -2.90 -5.08 -21.33
C TYR A 164 -3.43 -4.01 -20.37
N GLU A 165 -4.45 -3.24 -20.75
CA GLU A 165 -5.12 -2.31 -19.85
C GLU A 165 -6.48 -2.85 -19.41
N GLU A 166 -6.51 -3.47 -18.22
CA GLU A 166 -7.67 -4.15 -17.67
C GLU A 166 -8.81 -3.17 -17.38
N GLY A 167 -10.02 -3.51 -17.85
CA GLY A 167 -11.22 -2.68 -17.69
C GLY A 167 -11.24 -1.40 -18.51
N SER A 168 -10.37 -1.28 -19.52
CA SER A 168 -10.27 -0.10 -20.41
C SER A 168 -10.62 -0.43 -21.86
N PRO A 169 -11.16 0.53 -22.64
CA PRO A 169 -11.32 0.37 -24.08
C PRO A 169 -9.99 0.26 -24.84
N ARG A 170 -8.84 0.61 -24.23
CA ARG A 170 -7.53 0.51 -24.89
C ARG A 170 -7.06 -0.94 -25.04
N GLY A 171 -7.51 -1.85 -24.16
CA GLY A 171 -7.20 -3.27 -24.23
C GLY A 171 -5.70 -3.55 -24.33
N THR A 172 -5.28 -4.35 -25.30
CA THR A 172 -3.86 -4.71 -25.49
C THR A 172 -3.04 -3.52 -25.97
N MET A 173 -2.29 -2.93 -25.05
CA MET A 173 -1.44 -1.76 -25.31
C MET A 173 -0.20 -2.11 -26.13
N ALA A 174 0.42 -3.26 -25.89
CA ALA A 174 1.53 -3.77 -26.68
C ALA A 174 1.60 -5.30 -26.64
N MET A 175 1.84 -5.90 -27.81
CA MET A 175 2.17 -7.32 -27.92
C MET A 175 3.63 -7.56 -27.56
N ARG A 176 3.96 -8.80 -27.17
CA ARG A 176 5.33 -9.22 -26.88
C ARG A 176 6.22 -8.96 -28.10
N GLY A 177 7.28 -8.19 -27.88
CA GLY A 177 8.25 -7.77 -28.90
C GLY A 177 7.98 -6.39 -29.48
N GLU A 178 6.86 -5.72 -29.16
CA GLU A 178 6.56 -4.40 -29.72
C GLU A 178 7.22 -3.26 -28.93
N LYS A 179 7.65 -2.24 -29.67
CA LYS A 179 7.76 -0.86 -29.17
C LYS A 179 6.51 -0.08 -29.60
N VAL A 180 5.90 0.66 -28.69
CA VAL A 180 4.62 1.33 -28.95
C VAL A 180 4.64 2.78 -28.45
N LEU A 181 4.09 3.68 -29.26
CA LEU A 181 3.64 5.00 -28.82
C LEU A 181 2.11 5.00 -28.72
N TRP A 182 1.58 5.38 -27.57
CA TRP A 182 0.20 5.82 -27.45
C TRP A 182 0.21 7.34 -27.48
N ASP A 183 -0.25 7.95 -28.57
CA ASP A 183 -0.13 9.40 -28.76
C ASP A 183 -1.10 10.22 -27.88
N LYS A 184 -1.04 11.55 -28.01
CA LYS A 184 -1.89 12.48 -27.25
C LYS A 184 -3.39 12.35 -27.57
N ASP A 185 -3.73 11.80 -28.73
CA ASP A 185 -5.10 11.47 -29.13
C ASP A 185 -5.51 10.06 -28.69
N CYS A 186 -4.67 9.38 -27.89
CA CYS A 186 -4.87 8.04 -27.39
C CYS A 186 -4.94 6.98 -28.49
N LYS A 187 -4.18 7.15 -29.57
CA LYS A 187 -4.04 6.16 -30.64
C LYS A 187 -2.75 5.37 -30.49
N LYS A 188 -2.85 4.05 -30.72
CA LYS A 188 -1.73 3.12 -30.72
C LYS A 188 -0.95 3.22 -32.04
N GLU A 189 0.36 3.39 -31.94
CA GLU A 189 1.32 3.26 -33.04
C GLU A 189 2.44 2.28 -32.64
N VAL A 190 2.67 1.24 -33.44
CA VAL A 190 3.84 0.36 -33.25
C VAL A 190 5.04 1.04 -33.91
N THR A 191 6.01 1.47 -33.10
CA THR A 191 7.15 2.30 -33.54
C THR A 191 8.44 1.50 -33.75
N GLY A 192 8.43 0.22 -33.40
CA GLY A 192 9.56 -0.67 -33.61
C GLY A 192 9.38 -2.04 -32.96
N GLU A 193 10.45 -2.83 -33.01
CA GLU A 193 10.47 -4.20 -32.49
C GLU A 193 11.68 -4.43 -31.56
N LEU A 194 11.49 -5.26 -30.55
CA LEU A 194 12.50 -5.74 -29.59
C LEU A 194 13.00 -7.14 -29.93
N GLY A 195 12.31 -7.83 -30.85
CA GLY A 195 12.55 -9.21 -31.26
C GLY A 195 11.26 -9.87 -31.71
N LYS A 196 11.36 -11.02 -32.38
CA LYS A 196 10.17 -11.76 -32.82
C LYS A 196 9.44 -12.37 -31.62
N ALA A 197 8.11 -12.32 -31.64
CA ALA A 197 7.27 -12.81 -30.56
C ALA A 197 7.56 -14.28 -30.19
N ASP A 198 7.82 -15.17 -31.15
CA ASP A 198 8.12 -16.59 -30.91
C ASP A 198 9.52 -16.81 -30.33
N GLU A 199 10.50 -16.02 -30.76
CA GLU A 199 11.87 -16.06 -30.22
C GLU A 199 11.89 -15.60 -28.76
N LEU A 200 11.09 -14.58 -28.43
CA LEU A 200 10.90 -14.11 -27.06
C LEU A 200 10.09 -15.11 -26.22
N LEU A 201 9.08 -15.76 -26.80
CA LEU A 201 8.29 -16.81 -26.13
C LEU A 201 9.17 -17.98 -25.68
N ALA A 202 10.11 -18.40 -26.52
CA ALA A 202 11.01 -19.52 -26.26
C ALA A 202 11.89 -19.32 -25.01
N LEU A 203 12.02 -18.09 -24.51
CA LEU A 203 12.77 -17.75 -23.31
C LEU A 203 11.95 -17.91 -22.02
N ILE A 204 10.64 -18.12 -22.12
CA ILE A 204 9.74 -18.30 -20.99
C ILE A 204 9.70 -19.78 -20.62
N LYS A 205 10.08 -20.09 -19.38
CA LYS A 205 10.14 -21.47 -18.87
C LYS A 205 8.76 -21.89 -18.39
N ALA A 206 8.01 -22.60 -19.23
CA ALA A 206 6.67 -23.10 -18.91
C ALA A 206 6.67 -23.94 -17.61
N GLY A 207 5.74 -23.67 -16.70
CA GLY A 207 5.61 -24.40 -15.43
C GLY A 207 6.75 -24.19 -14.42
N GLN A 208 7.73 -23.34 -14.73
CA GLN A 208 8.89 -23.06 -13.87
C GLN A 208 8.90 -21.60 -13.41
N TRP A 209 9.83 -21.29 -12.50
CA TRP A 209 10.07 -19.92 -12.06
C TRP A 209 10.72 -19.09 -13.18
N ASN A 210 10.12 -17.95 -13.46
CA ASN A 210 10.60 -16.93 -14.39
C ASN A 210 10.79 -15.62 -13.64
N GLU A 211 11.83 -14.88 -13.97
CA GLU A 211 12.02 -13.52 -13.45
C GLU A 211 11.14 -12.55 -14.24
N TYR A 212 10.49 -11.62 -13.55
CA TYR A 212 9.75 -10.50 -14.13
C TYR A 212 10.30 -9.20 -13.57
N VAL A 213 10.63 -8.26 -14.46
CA VAL A 213 10.97 -6.88 -14.11
C VAL A 213 9.99 -5.94 -14.79
N ILE A 214 9.41 -5.02 -14.03
CA ILE A 214 8.54 -3.95 -14.55
C ILE A 214 9.19 -2.63 -14.17
N ILE A 215 9.42 -1.77 -15.15
CA ILE A 215 9.98 -0.43 -14.97
C ILE A 215 8.94 0.55 -15.50
N ALA A 216 8.53 1.50 -14.66
CA ALA A 216 7.68 2.60 -15.07
C ALA A 216 8.36 3.90 -14.63
N LYS A 217 8.66 4.80 -15.58
CA LYS A 217 9.30 6.10 -15.32
C LYS A 217 8.64 7.17 -16.16
N GLY A 218 8.03 8.18 -15.53
CA GLY A 218 7.15 9.09 -16.23
C GLY A 218 6.07 8.32 -16.98
N ASN A 219 5.93 8.59 -18.27
CA ASN A 219 5.02 7.92 -19.21
C ASN A 219 5.66 6.71 -19.93
N HIS A 220 6.89 6.32 -19.59
CA HIS A 220 7.61 5.21 -20.22
C HIS A 220 7.42 3.92 -19.40
N LEU A 221 6.94 2.87 -20.05
CA LEU A 221 6.64 1.57 -19.46
C LEU A 221 7.46 0.48 -20.16
N GLU A 222 8.23 -0.27 -19.37
CA GLU A 222 9.06 -1.37 -19.86
C GLU A 222 8.83 -2.62 -19.02
N GLN A 223 8.85 -3.78 -19.66
CA GLN A 223 8.70 -5.08 -19.02
C GLN A 223 9.77 -6.03 -19.52
N PHE A 224 10.32 -6.84 -18.62
CA PHE A 224 11.36 -7.81 -18.95
C PHE A 224 11.03 -9.15 -18.31
N ILE A 225 11.26 -10.23 -19.04
CA ILE A 225 11.17 -11.59 -18.51
C ILE A 225 12.48 -12.33 -18.77
N ASN A 226 13.05 -12.95 -17.73
CA ASN A 226 14.35 -13.64 -17.78
C ASN A 226 15.46 -12.79 -18.43
N GLY A 227 15.48 -11.49 -18.13
CA GLY A 227 16.47 -10.54 -18.62
C GLY A 227 16.29 -10.06 -20.06
N LYS A 228 15.22 -10.44 -20.77
CA LYS A 228 14.88 -9.91 -22.10
C LYS A 228 13.69 -8.97 -22.04
N GLN A 229 13.81 -7.84 -22.73
CA GLN A 229 12.74 -6.85 -22.84
C GLN A 229 11.59 -7.42 -23.68
N MET A 230 10.38 -7.32 -23.15
CA MET A 230 9.17 -7.86 -23.74
C MET A 230 8.31 -6.76 -24.36
N ILE A 231 8.22 -5.58 -23.75
CA ILE A 231 7.59 -4.38 -24.33
C ILE A 231 8.36 -3.11 -23.96
N ASP A 232 8.15 -2.06 -24.75
CA ASP A 232 8.71 -0.71 -24.59
C ASP A 232 7.64 0.31 -25.05
N ILE A 233 7.00 1.02 -24.12
CA ILE A 233 5.82 1.83 -24.42
C ILE A 233 5.98 3.25 -23.91
N ILE A 234 5.73 4.23 -24.76
CA ILE A 234 5.52 5.64 -24.36
C ILE A 234 4.01 5.91 -24.38
N ASP A 235 3.44 6.27 -23.23
CA ASP A 235 2.01 6.60 -23.09
C ASP A 235 1.79 8.12 -22.98
N ASP A 236 1.71 8.80 -24.11
CA ASP A 236 1.40 10.23 -24.24
C ASP A 236 -0.10 10.55 -24.16
N CYS A 237 -0.96 9.55 -24.04
CA CYS A 237 -2.41 9.71 -23.88
C CYS A 237 -2.73 10.26 -22.48
N GLU A 238 -2.59 11.56 -22.27
CA GLU A 238 -2.86 12.23 -20.98
C GLU A 238 -4.29 11.99 -20.46
N ALA A 239 -5.25 11.81 -21.36
CA ALA A 239 -6.64 11.56 -21.02
C ALA A 239 -6.88 10.20 -20.35
N SER A 240 -5.96 9.23 -20.49
CA SER A 240 -6.14 7.88 -19.93
C SER A 240 -4.92 7.33 -19.20
N ARG A 241 -3.72 7.85 -19.45
CA ARG A 241 -2.48 7.33 -18.86
C ARG A 241 -2.52 7.40 -17.33
N ALA A 242 -2.00 6.36 -16.70
CA ALA A 242 -1.81 6.34 -15.26
C ALA A 242 -0.35 6.68 -14.92
N MET A 243 -0.17 7.66 -14.04
CA MET A 243 1.14 8.04 -13.50
C MET A 243 1.42 7.41 -12.13
N SER A 244 0.36 6.99 -11.43
CA SER A 244 0.44 6.34 -10.14
C SER A 244 -0.82 5.51 -9.86
N GLY A 245 -0.73 4.59 -8.90
CA GLY A 245 -1.87 3.79 -8.47
C GLY A 245 -1.48 2.53 -7.72
N VAL A 246 -2.41 1.61 -7.53
CA VAL A 246 -2.18 0.37 -6.78
C VAL A 246 -1.29 -0.60 -7.56
N LEU A 247 -0.60 -1.44 -6.78
CA LEU A 247 0.06 -2.65 -7.26
C LEU A 247 -0.80 -3.85 -6.82
N ALA A 248 -1.14 -4.77 -7.74
CA ALA A 248 -1.92 -5.95 -7.39
C ALA A 248 -1.58 -7.17 -8.26
N LEU A 249 -1.82 -8.36 -7.72
CA LEU A 249 -1.58 -9.64 -8.41
C LEU A 249 -2.92 -10.24 -8.82
N GLN A 250 -3.11 -10.56 -10.10
CA GLN A 250 -4.37 -11.08 -10.61
C GLN A 250 -4.49 -12.59 -10.37
N LEU A 251 -5.67 -13.03 -9.96
CA LEU A 251 -6.15 -14.39 -10.14
C LEU A 251 -7.37 -14.35 -11.07
N HIS A 252 -7.16 -14.82 -12.30
CA HIS A 252 -8.16 -14.74 -13.36
C HIS A 252 -9.33 -15.70 -13.10
N ALA A 253 -10.54 -15.29 -13.46
CA ALA A 253 -11.71 -16.18 -13.44
C ALA A 253 -11.66 -17.18 -14.60
N GLY A 254 -11.93 -18.45 -14.32
CA GLY A 254 -11.90 -19.48 -15.36
C GLY A 254 -11.51 -20.85 -14.82
N PRO A 255 -10.93 -21.70 -15.69
CA PRO A 255 -10.45 -23.02 -15.31
C PRO A 255 -9.50 -22.99 -14.10
N SER A 256 -9.46 -24.09 -13.34
CA SER A 256 -8.60 -24.21 -12.17
C SER A 256 -7.13 -23.93 -12.51
N MET A 257 -6.51 -23.06 -11.74
CA MET A 257 -5.13 -22.64 -11.96
C MET A 257 -4.44 -22.31 -10.65
N THR A 258 -3.11 -22.30 -10.69
CA THR A 258 -2.27 -21.77 -9.63
C THR A 258 -1.30 -20.77 -10.23
N VAL A 259 -1.19 -19.60 -9.59
CA VAL A 259 -0.10 -18.66 -9.84
C VAL A 259 0.65 -18.40 -8.54
N GLN A 260 1.97 -18.35 -8.62
CA GLN A 260 2.83 -18.09 -7.47
C GLN A 260 3.79 -16.95 -7.76
N PHE A 261 4.03 -16.11 -6.75
CA PHE A 261 4.96 -14.99 -6.80
C PHE A 261 5.89 -15.02 -5.59
N LYS A 262 7.18 -14.78 -5.79
CA LYS A 262 8.16 -14.64 -4.70
C LYS A 262 9.21 -13.59 -5.04
N ASP A 263 10.02 -13.25 -4.03
CA ASP A 263 11.09 -12.26 -4.14
C ASP A 263 10.61 -10.89 -4.66
N LEU A 264 9.36 -10.51 -4.32
CA LEU A 264 8.76 -9.24 -4.70
C LEU A 264 9.50 -8.11 -3.99
N ARG A 265 10.20 -7.32 -4.79
CA ARG A 265 10.98 -6.17 -4.32
C ARG A 265 10.74 -4.98 -5.22
N LEU A 266 10.60 -3.82 -4.61
CA LEU A 266 10.24 -2.58 -5.24
C LEU A 266 11.36 -1.57 -5.02
N ARG A 267 11.83 -0.92 -6.08
CA ARG A 267 12.65 0.28 -6.00
C ARG A 267 11.83 1.45 -6.50
N ASP A 268 11.82 2.50 -5.73
CA ASP A 268 11.16 3.74 -6.08
C ASP A 268 12.19 4.68 -6.74
N PHE A 269 11.82 5.34 -7.84
CA PHE A 269 12.70 6.26 -8.57
C PHE A 269 12.50 7.73 -8.23
N GLY A 270 11.55 8.11 -7.39
CA GLY A 270 11.43 9.51 -6.97
C GLY A 270 10.51 10.37 -7.84
N GLY A 271 9.77 9.80 -8.79
CA GLY A 271 8.84 10.52 -9.67
C GLY A 271 7.39 10.40 -9.19
N SER A 272 6.79 11.52 -8.79
CA SER A 272 5.38 11.81 -8.46
C SER A 272 4.50 10.75 -7.77
N ALA A 273 5.03 9.65 -7.26
CA ALA A 273 4.36 8.74 -6.33
C ALA A 273 5.41 8.01 -5.47
N SER A 274 6.32 8.82 -4.92
CA SER A 274 7.49 8.36 -4.20
C SER A 274 7.67 9.03 -2.84
N GLY A 275 6.64 8.98 -2.03
CA GLY A 275 6.86 9.17 -0.61
C GLY A 275 5.90 8.40 0.25
N GLY A 276 5.14 7.44 -0.27
CA GLY A 276 4.34 6.56 0.58
C GLY A 276 5.21 5.90 1.65
N ALA A 277 6.16 5.06 1.24
CA ALA A 277 7.01 4.31 2.15
C ALA A 277 8.09 5.16 2.85
N GLY A 278 8.79 6.02 2.12
CA GLY A 278 9.83 6.89 2.68
C GLY A 278 9.28 8.00 3.59
N GLU A 279 8.08 8.52 3.31
CA GLU A 279 7.45 9.44 4.25
C GLU A 279 6.84 8.69 5.44
N LEU A 280 6.29 7.49 5.22
CA LEU A 280 5.81 6.66 6.32
C LEU A 280 6.94 6.35 7.30
N GLU A 281 8.15 6.04 6.83
CA GLU A 281 9.34 5.87 7.66
C GLU A 281 9.64 7.13 8.49
N LYS A 282 9.57 8.32 7.90
CA LYS A 282 9.76 9.59 8.63
C LYS A 282 8.65 9.84 9.66
N LEU A 283 7.44 9.34 9.45
CA LEU A 283 6.32 9.47 10.37
C LEU A 283 6.37 8.47 11.55
N GLN A 284 7.23 7.46 11.52
CA GLN A 284 7.31 6.45 12.57
C GLN A 284 7.69 7.06 13.93
N GLY A 285 7.23 6.43 15.01
CA GLY A 285 7.57 6.80 16.37
C GLY A 285 6.43 7.47 17.12
N THR A 286 6.77 8.13 18.23
CA THR A 286 5.79 8.71 19.15
C THR A 286 5.77 10.23 19.02
N TRP A 287 4.57 10.79 18.95
CA TRP A 287 4.30 12.20 18.70
C TRP A 287 3.39 12.72 19.80
N ARG A 288 3.71 13.88 20.38
CA ARG A 288 2.85 14.56 21.36
C ARG A 288 2.23 15.78 20.71
N ALA A 289 0.93 15.95 20.83
CA ALA A 289 0.29 17.17 20.34
C ALA A 289 0.72 18.37 21.20
N MET A 290 1.05 19.48 20.55
CA MET A 290 1.51 20.71 21.19
C MET A 290 0.53 21.86 20.99
N ALA A 291 -0.25 21.83 19.89
CA ALA A 291 -1.33 22.77 19.63
C ALA A 291 -2.46 22.06 18.87
N GLY A 292 -3.70 22.44 19.18
CA GLY A 292 -4.91 21.98 18.51
C GLY A 292 -5.87 23.14 18.29
N GLU A 293 -6.56 23.15 17.17
CA GLU A 293 -7.59 24.13 16.82
C GLU A 293 -8.73 23.43 16.08
N ALA A 294 -9.97 23.80 16.39
CA ALA A 294 -11.14 23.39 15.63
C ALA A 294 -12.11 24.56 15.53
N GLU A 295 -12.75 24.74 14.37
CA GLU A 295 -13.79 25.75 14.15
C GLU A 295 -13.39 27.17 14.62
N GLY A 296 -12.15 27.57 14.31
CA GLY A 296 -11.55 28.87 14.60
C GLY A 296 -11.12 29.06 16.05
N SER A 297 -11.24 28.01 16.87
CA SER A 297 -11.02 28.07 18.32
C SER A 297 -9.86 27.17 18.74
N PRO A 298 -8.80 27.72 19.35
CA PRO A 298 -7.70 26.91 19.88
C PRO A 298 -8.16 26.08 21.07
N TRP A 299 -7.66 24.85 21.17
CA TRP A 299 -7.90 23.97 22.31
C TRP A 299 -7.03 24.36 23.51
N PRO A 300 -7.47 24.10 24.75
CA PRO A 300 -6.63 24.30 25.93
C PRO A 300 -5.30 23.54 25.81
N GLN A 301 -4.21 24.16 26.28
CA GLN A 301 -2.88 23.58 26.15
C GLN A 301 -2.76 22.23 26.88
N GLU A 302 -3.26 22.15 28.11
CA GLU A 302 -3.23 20.92 28.93
C GLU A 302 -3.91 19.76 28.20
N ALA A 303 -5.14 19.99 27.74
CA ALA A 303 -5.91 19.06 26.92
C ALA A 303 -5.14 18.56 25.70
N THR A 304 -4.49 19.49 24.99
CA THR A 304 -3.71 19.17 23.80
C THR A 304 -2.49 18.31 24.13
N THR A 305 -1.70 18.70 25.14
CA THR A 305 -0.44 18.00 25.51
C THR A 305 -0.64 16.59 26.07
N ASN A 306 -1.86 16.28 26.51
CA ASN A 306 -2.28 14.96 26.92
C ASN A 306 -2.52 13.99 25.76
N ILE A 307 -2.58 14.47 24.51
CA ILE A 307 -2.74 13.64 23.31
C ILE A 307 -1.36 13.17 22.84
N VAL A 308 -1.19 11.84 22.80
CA VAL A 308 0.00 11.18 22.26
C VAL A 308 -0.41 10.23 21.14
N VAL A 309 0.29 10.29 20.01
CA VAL A 309 0.09 9.43 18.85
C VAL A 309 1.34 8.56 18.66
N SER A 310 1.17 7.25 18.66
CA SER A 310 2.22 6.30 18.30
C SER A 310 1.97 5.77 16.90
N ILE A 311 2.97 5.84 16.02
CA ILE A 311 2.89 5.38 14.63
C ILE A 311 3.86 4.22 14.43
N LYS A 312 3.34 3.09 13.95
CA LYS A 312 4.11 1.89 13.58
C LYS A 312 3.57 1.28 12.29
N GLY A 313 4.41 1.23 11.25
CA GLY A 313 3.97 0.93 9.89
C GLY A 313 2.92 1.94 9.45
N ASN A 314 1.79 1.43 8.93
CA ASN A 314 0.60 2.19 8.57
C ASN A 314 -0.43 2.31 9.70
N ALA A 315 -0.11 1.80 10.90
CA ALA A 315 -1.01 1.84 12.04
C ALA A 315 -0.69 3.02 12.96
N TYR A 316 -1.72 3.58 13.58
CA TYR A 316 -1.61 4.57 14.64
C TYR A 316 -2.33 4.13 15.91
N THR A 317 -1.88 4.65 17.04
CA THR A 317 -2.60 4.59 18.32
C THR A 317 -2.58 5.98 18.93
N VAL A 318 -3.75 6.56 19.20
CA VAL A 318 -3.90 7.81 19.95
C VAL A 318 -4.26 7.48 21.38
N THR A 319 -3.56 8.06 22.34
CA THR A 319 -3.85 7.92 23.77
C THR A 319 -3.98 9.29 24.42
N SER A 320 -4.97 9.42 25.29
CA SER A 320 -5.16 10.52 26.25
C SER A 320 -5.69 9.94 27.56
N PRO A 321 -5.79 10.73 28.66
CA PRO A 321 -6.39 10.28 29.91
C PRO A 321 -7.82 9.74 29.75
N ASP A 322 -8.60 10.32 28.83
CA ASP A 322 -10.04 10.09 28.72
C ASP A 322 -10.40 9.13 27.58
N PHE A 323 -9.50 8.90 26.63
CA PHE A 323 -9.75 7.99 25.51
C PHE A 323 -8.47 7.41 24.91
N THR A 324 -8.65 6.22 24.33
CA THR A 324 -7.69 5.58 23.43
C THR A 324 -8.40 5.28 22.11
N ASP A 325 -7.78 5.65 20.99
CA ASP A 325 -8.20 5.28 19.64
C ASP A 325 -7.04 4.60 18.92
N HIS A 326 -7.35 3.77 17.93
CA HIS A 326 -6.36 3.17 17.04
C HIS A 326 -6.98 3.01 15.65
N GLY A 327 -6.13 2.90 14.65
CA GLY A 327 -6.58 2.74 13.29
C GLY A 327 -5.40 2.65 12.33
N GLU A 328 -5.71 2.82 11.06
CA GLU A 328 -4.72 2.83 10.00
C GLU A 328 -4.75 4.15 9.25
N PHE A 329 -3.67 4.47 8.56
CA PHE A 329 -3.61 5.62 7.68
C PHE A 329 -2.78 5.32 6.43
N SER A 330 -3.02 6.10 5.39
CA SER A 330 -2.20 6.13 4.18
C SER A 330 -1.74 7.55 3.91
N VAL A 331 -0.55 7.71 3.31
CA VAL A 331 -0.01 9.01 2.92
C VAL A 331 0.22 9.07 1.43
N ASP A 332 -0.08 10.23 0.86
CA ASP A 332 0.17 10.56 -0.53
C ASP A 332 0.92 11.91 -0.61
N PRO A 333 2.26 11.87 -0.67
CA PRO A 333 3.08 13.07 -0.78
C PRO A 333 3.23 13.58 -2.22
N SER A 334 2.53 13.01 -3.20
CA SER A 334 2.53 13.54 -4.58
C SER A 334 1.79 14.87 -4.72
N HIS A 335 1.02 15.26 -3.69
CA HIS A 335 0.22 16.47 -3.65
C HIS A 335 0.88 17.59 -2.84
N GLN A 336 0.49 18.83 -3.14
CA GLN A 336 0.89 20.02 -2.39
C GLN A 336 -0.38 20.81 -1.97
N PRO A 337 -0.75 20.84 -0.67
CA PRO A 337 -0.13 20.14 0.47
C PRO A 337 -0.22 18.61 0.37
N LYS A 338 0.71 17.90 1.04
CA LYS A 338 0.73 16.42 1.06
C LYS A 338 -0.54 15.89 1.70
N GLN A 339 -1.08 14.80 1.17
CA GLN A 339 -2.38 14.26 1.58
C GLN A 339 -2.23 13.04 2.48
N MET A 340 -3.17 12.87 3.41
CA MET A 340 -3.25 11.72 4.31
C MET A 340 -4.71 11.26 4.39
N ASP A 341 -4.93 9.95 4.46
CA ASP A 341 -6.23 9.38 4.77
C ASP A 341 -6.14 8.59 6.07
N VAL A 342 -7.01 8.90 7.03
CA VAL A 342 -7.04 8.24 8.33
C VAL A 342 -8.31 7.41 8.44
N ARG A 343 -8.17 6.18 8.94
CA ARG A 343 -9.25 5.19 9.07
C ARG A 343 -9.30 4.70 10.51
N PRO A 344 -10.10 5.36 11.38
CA PRO A 344 -10.26 4.92 12.76
C PRO A 344 -10.92 3.55 12.86
N ALA A 345 -10.40 2.71 13.77
CA ALA A 345 -11.00 1.42 14.11
C ALA A 345 -11.99 1.52 15.27
N THR A 346 -12.03 2.66 15.97
CA THR A 346 -12.95 2.93 17.08
C THR A 346 -13.59 4.32 16.97
N GLY A 347 -14.53 4.63 17.88
CA GLY A 347 -15.22 5.91 17.91
C GLY A 347 -16.29 6.09 16.83
N ASP A 348 -16.84 7.30 16.74
CA ASP A 348 -17.98 7.60 15.87
C ASP A 348 -17.58 7.65 14.38
N ASP A 349 -16.29 7.82 14.12
CA ASP A 349 -15.70 7.79 12.77
C ASP A 349 -15.22 6.39 12.36
N LYS A 350 -15.52 5.35 13.15
CA LYS A 350 -15.12 3.97 12.86
C LYS A 350 -15.51 3.54 11.45
N GLY A 351 -14.53 3.06 10.69
CA GLY A 351 -14.72 2.56 9.33
C GLY A 351 -14.93 3.65 8.27
N ARG A 352 -14.94 4.94 8.66
CA ARG A 352 -14.93 6.06 7.71
C ARG A 352 -13.50 6.41 7.33
N THR A 353 -13.35 6.98 6.13
CA THR A 353 -12.09 7.58 5.71
C THR A 353 -12.14 9.08 6.00
N ILE A 354 -11.30 9.52 6.91
CA ILE A 354 -11.09 10.93 7.25
C ILE A 354 -10.01 11.47 6.33
N ALA A 355 -10.39 12.35 5.39
CA ALA A 355 -9.46 13.01 4.50
C ALA A 355 -8.67 14.09 5.26
N ALA A 356 -7.36 14.14 5.05
CA ALA A 356 -6.47 15.09 5.71
C ALA A 356 -5.36 15.59 4.77
N ILE A 357 -4.70 16.66 5.19
CA ILE A 357 -3.38 17.05 4.68
C ILE A 357 -2.38 17.07 5.83
N TYR A 358 -1.12 16.84 5.52
CA TYR A 358 -0.05 16.84 6.51
C TYR A 358 1.21 17.56 6.01
N GLU A 359 1.98 18.06 6.96
CA GLU A 359 3.31 18.61 6.73
C GLU A 359 4.25 18.07 7.80
N LEU A 360 5.38 17.54 7.37
CA LEU A 360 6.40 17.00 8.26
C LEU A 360 7.73 17.75 8.04
N GLU A 361 8.23 18.35 9.11
CA GLU A 361 9.49 19.10 9.15
C GLU A 361 10.31 18.67 10.38
N GLY A 362 11.23 17.72 10.18
CA GLY A 362 12.04 17.16 11.25
C GLY A 362 11.20 16.48 12.34
N ASP A 363 11.19 17.08 13.53
CA ASP A 363 10.41 16.63 14.69
C ASP A 363 9.06 17.35 14.84
N ARG A 364 8.65 18.16 13.85
CA ARG A 364 7.36 18.85 13.82
C ARG A 364 6.45 18.24 12.76
N LEU A 365 5.25 17.84 13.16
CA LEU A 365 4.21 17.30 12.28
C LEU A 365 2.93 18.13 12.42
N ARG A 366 2.40 18.66 11.32
CA ARG A 366 1.08 19.29 11.27
C ARG A 366 0.12 18.39 10.50
N ILE A 367 -1.08 18.20 11.01
CA ILE A 367 -2.14 17.49 10.29
C ILE A 367 -3.43 18.29 10.39
N CYS A 368 -4.06 18.56 9.24
CA CYS A 368 -5.37 19.16 9.16
C CYS A 368 -6.36 18.12 8.64
N TYR A 369 -7.36 17.78 9.45
CA TYR A 369 -8.37 16.77 9.20
C TYR A 369 -9.68 17.42 8.73
N ALA A 370 -10.36 16.81 7.77
CA ALA A 370 -11.76 17.07 7.50
C ALA A 370 -12.64 16.27 8.48
N HIS A 371 -13.56 16.96 9.16
CA HIS A 371 -14.54 16.34 10.04
C HIS A 371 -15.91 16.29 9.38
N GLY A 372 -16.71 15.26 9.71
CA GLY A 372 -18.04 15.09 9.14
C GLY A 372 -18.00 14.84 7.63
N GLU A 373 -18.77 15.62 6.88
CA GLU A 373 -18.86 15.55 5.41
C GLU A 373 -18.01 16.62 4.70
N SER A 374 -17.15 17.34 5.44
CA SER A 374 -16.31 18.37 4.86
C SER A 374 -15.33 17.80 3.82
N PRO A 375 -15.03 18.55 2.74
CA PRO A 375 -14.05 18.13 1.76
C PRO A 375 -12.64 18.14 2.37
N ARG A 376 -11.70 17.42 1.72
CA ARG A 376 -10.29 17.42 2.09
C ARG A 376 -9.78 18.87 2.27
N PRO A 377 -9.06 19.20 3.35
CA PRO A 377 -8.52 20.55 3.51
C PRO A 377 -7.48 20.86 2.43
N THR A 378 -7.42 22.13 2.03
CA THR A 378 -6.43 22.63 1.06
C THR A 378 -5.36 23.52 1.70
N ALA A 379 -5.51 23.84 2.99
CA ALA A 379 -4.59 24.67 3.76
C ALA A 379 -4.60 24.25 5.25
N PHE A 380 -3.50 24.49 5.96
CA PHE A 380 -3.35 24.21 7.39
C PHE A 380 -4.03 25.28 8.25
N THR A 381 -5.36 25.37 8.13
CA THR A 381 -6.21 26.33 8.86
C THR A 381 -7.53 25.66 9.19
N ALA A 382 -8.10 25.95 10.36
CA ALA A 382 -9.41 25.45 10.77
C ALA A 382 -10.39 26.60 11.06
N PRO A 383 -10.86 27.39 10.07
CA PRO A 383 -11.81 28.48 10.31
C PRO A 383 -13.13 28.01 10.93
N ALA A 384 -13.91 28.94 11.49
CA ALA A 384 -15.28 28.68 11.91
C ALA A 384 -16.12 28.10 10.75
N ASP A 385 -16.99 27.14 11.08
CA ASP A 385 -17.90 26.43 10.18
C ASP A 385 -17.21 25.67 9.03
N SER A 386 -15.93 25.34 9.18
CA SER A 386 -15.16 24.66 8.13
C SER A 386 -15.22 23.14 8.23
N GLY A 387 -15.62 22.60 9.39
CA GLY A 387 -15.52 21.17 9.68
C GLY A 387 -14.07 20.71 9.63
N ARG A 388 -13.15 21.48 10.23
CA ARG A 388 -11.71 21.21 10.18
C ARG A 388 -11.12 21.17 11.58
N ILE A 389 -10.17 20.26 11.75
CA ILE A 389 -9.36 20.15 12.96
C ILE A 389 -7.90 20.23 12.55
N LEU A 390 -7.14 21.16 13.12
CA LEU A 390 -5.71 21.30 12.90
C LEU A 390 -4.96 20.90 14.17
N LEU A 391 -4.09 19.92 14.07
CA LEU A 391 -3.19 19.50 15.16
C LEU A 391 -1.73 19.66 14.75
N THR A 392 -0.93 20.18 15.68
CA THR A 392 0.52 20.25 15.57
C THR A 392 1.14 19.36 16.63
N TYR A 393 2.05 18.48 16.23
CA TYR A 393 2.72 17.52 17.07
C TYR A 393 4.23 17.73 17.07
N THR A 394 4.86 17.26 18.15
CA THR A 394 6.31 17.16 18.28
C THR A 394 6.73 15.72 18.57
N ARG A 395 7.73 15.22 17.86
CA ARG A 395 8.29 13.88 18.07
C ARG A 395 8.87 13.77 19.48
N GLN A 396 8.54 12.68 20.17
CA GLN A 396 9.14 12.31 21.45
C GLN A 396 10.47 11.58 21.15
N LYS A 397 11.51 11.91 21.90
CA LYS A 397 12.83 11.29 21.79
C LYS A 397 12.96 10.04 22.66
#